data_AF-A0A2T3MLS8-F1
#
_entry.id   AF-A0A2T3MLS8-F1
#
_cell.length_a   1.000
_cell.length_b   1.000
_cell.length_c   1.000
_cell.angle_alpha   90.00
_cell.angle_beta   90.00
_cell.angle_gamma   90.00
#
_symmetry.space_group_name_H-M   'P 1'
#
loop_
_entity.id
_entity.type
_entity.pdbx_description
1 polymer ?
#
loop_
_entity_poly.entity_id
_entity_poly.type
_entity_poly.pdbx_seq_one_letter_code
_entity_poly.pdbx_strand_id
1 'polypeptide(L)'
;MSDKQLATIAVRTGIDVDSQYNAIVPPIYLTSTYSFPALGELPQYDYSRSGNPTRNTLADALSDMEGGAGGVVTSCGTAAMNLLVSALLGPNDLLIAPHDCYGGSYRLFNTRAQKGDFKVLFIDQSDPEALTVAFAQKPTLLWLETPSNPLVRVIDISAICQQAQTVGCQVAVDNTFLSPLLQQPLSLGADFVVHSTTKYINGHSDVVGGVLIAKDQAAAENLSWWANCIGATGAPFDAYLTLRGLRTLAPRMRMHEENGAAVLAYLQQQPLVGTIYHPSLPTHAGHEIAKRQQRGFGSMMSFEFAGSYQQLELFVKTLQLFSLAESLGGTESLIAHPASMTHRAMTDDEQRAAGISTSLLRLSVGLEDSRDLIADLMQAFVAAEAIC
;
A
#
# COMPACT_ATOMS: atom_id res chain seq x y z
N MET A 1 8.64 16.79 14.61
CA MET A 1 8.14 15.41 14.71
C MET A 1 7.69 15.15 16.13
N SER A 2 6.60 14.41 16.30
CA SER A 2 6.01 14.09 17.60
C SER A 2 6.86 13.05 18.35
N ASP A 3 7.11 13.25 19.65
CA ASP A 3 7.78 12.26 20.53
C ASP A 3 6.88 11.07 20.90
N LYS A 4 5.65 11.00 20.36
CA LYS A 4 4.66 9.98 20.69
C LYS A 4 4.89 8.70 19.89
N GLN A 5 4.52 7.57 20.48
CA GLN A 5 4.50 6.28 19.81
C GLN A 5 3.44 6.25 18.69
N LEU A 6 3.69 5.49 17.61
CA LEU A 6 2.82 5.43 16.42
C LEU A 6 1.35 5.10 16.75
N ALA A 7 1.12 4.12 17.63
CA ALA A 7 -0.23 3.77 18.05
C ALA A 7 -0.94 4.93 18.76
N THR A 8 -0.21 5.72 19.55
CA THR A 8 -0.76 6.90 20.22
C THR A 8 -1.09 7.99 19.19
N ILE A 9 -0.25 8.21 18.18
CA ILE A 9 -0.52 9.16 17.09
C ILE A 9 -1.82 8.74 16.38
N ALA A 10 -1.90 7.49 15.91
CA ALA A 10 -3.07 6.94 15.22
C ALA A 10 -4.37 7.11 16.01
N VAL A 11 -4.33 6.89 17.33
CA VAL A 11 -5.50 6.99 18.21
C VAL A 11 -5.87 8.43 18.53
N ARG A 12 -4.89 9.33 18.71
CA ARG A 12 -5.10 10.65 19.31
C ARG A 12 -5.17 11.82 18.33
N THR A 13 -4.66 11.69 17.11
CA THR A 13 -4.71 12.82 16.17
C THR A 13 -6.16 13.23 15.90
N GLY A 14 -6.41 14.53 16.00
CA GLY A 14 -7.74 15.14 15.90
C GLY A 14 -8.67 14.93 17.11
N ILE A 15 -8.25 14.24 18.18
CA ILE A 15 -9.10 14.06 19.37
C ILE A 15 -8.93 15.23 20.33
N ASP A 16 -10.06 15.78 20.79
CA ASP A 16 -10.11 16.84 21.81
C ASP A 16 -9.37 18.11 21.36
N VAL A 17 -9.59 18.50 20.09
CA VAL A 17 -8.99 19.69 19.47
C VAL A 17 -10.03 20.64 18.86
N ASP A 18 -11.32 20.28 18.92
CA ASP A 18 -12.39 21.16 18.45
C ASP A 18 -12.52 22.38 19.37
N SER A 19 -12.18 23.54 18.85
CA SER A 19 -12.24 24.81 19.58
C SER A 19 -13.64 25.43 19.59
N GLN A 20 -14.57 24.95 18.76
CA GLN A 20 -15.90 25.56 18.64
C GLN A 20 -16.87 25.02 19.69
N TYR A 21 -16.88 23.70 19.91
CA TYR A 21 -17.82 23.04 20.82
C TYR A 21 -17.17 22.05 21.79
N ASN A 22 -15.83 21.95 21.79
CA ASN A 22 -15.08 20.96 22.58
C ASN A 22 -15.49 19.52 22.27
N ALA A 23 -15.80 19.22 20.99
CA ALA A 23 -16.07 17.87 20.56
C ALA A 23 -14.82 16.98 20.74
N ILE A 24 -15.01 15.82 21.38
CA ILE A 24 -13.93 14.83 21.56
C ILE A 24 -13.49 14.27 20.20
N VAL A 25 -14.44 13.89 19.35
CA VAL A 25 -14.16 13.40 17.99
C VAL A 25 -14.25 14.60 17.04
N PRO A 26 -13.31 14.74 16.07
CA PRO A 26 -13.30 15.91 15.20
C PRO A 26 -14.58 15.98 14.35
N PRO A 27 -15.22 17.17 14.23
CA PRO A 27 -16.36 17.37 13.35
C PRO A 27 -16.04 17.07 11.87
N ILE A 28 -17.06 16.76 11.09
CA ILE A 28 -16.93 16.53 9.64
C ILE A 28 -17.26 17.83 8.90
N TYR A 29 -16.25 18.47 8.32
CA TYR A 29 -16.42 19.67 7.50
C TYR A 29 -16.68 19.29 6.04
N LEU A 30 -17.96 19.12 5.68
CA LEU A 30 -18.40 18.79 4.31
C LEU A 30 -18.52 20.01 3.39
N THR A 31 -18.43 21.23 3.93
CA THR A 31 -18.58 22.46 3.15
C THR A 31 -17.56 22.53 2.01
N SER A 32 -17.99 23.15 0.89
CA SER A 32 -17.13 23.41 -0.26
C SER A 32 -16.32 24.69 -0.11
N THR A 33 -16.89 25.71 0.53
CA THR A 33 -16.31 27.06 0.69
C THR A 33 -16.30 27.49 2.15
N TYR A 34 -15.37 28.40 2.44
CA TYR A 34 -15.20 29.05 3.73
C TYR A 34 -15.22 30.57 3.55
N SER A 35 -15.73 31.31 4.53
CA SER A 35 -15.79 32.77 4.49
C SER A 35 -14.42 33.39 4.70
N PHE A 36 -14.13 34.46 3.97
CA PHE A 36 -12.96 35.31 4.20
C PHE A 36 -13.23 36.22 5.40
N PRO A 37 -12.26 36.45 6.31
CA PRO A 37 -12.44 37.35 7.45
C PRO A 37 -12.70 38.80 7.01
N ALA A 38 -12.00 39.25 5.97
CA ALA A 38 -12.16 40.54 5.34
C ALA A 38 -11.69 40.51 3.87
N LEU A 39 -11.97 41.57 3.12
CA LEU A 39 -11.49 41.73 1.74
C LEU A 39 -9.94 41.75 1.72
N GLY A 40 -9.33 40.77 1.04
CA GLY A 40 -7.88 40.67 0.90
C GLY A 40 -7.17 39.84 1.97
N GLU A 41 -7.89 39.38 3.01
CA GLU A 41 -7.34 38.51 4.05
C GLU A 41 -7.61 37.03 3.73
N LEU A 42 -6.55 36.24 3.63
CA LEU A 42 -6.65 34.80 3.32
C LEU A 42 -6.96 34.01 4.61
N PRO A 43 -8.11 33.30 4.68
CA PRO A 43 -8.34 32.34 5.74
C PRO A 43 -7.41 31.13 5.60
N GLN A 44 -7.27 30.35 6.68
CA GLN A 44 -6.54 29.07 6.62
C GLN A 44 -7.15 28.10 5.60
N TYR A 45 -8.49 28.11 5.47
CA TYR A 45 -9.23 27.36 4.47
C TYR A 45 -10.15 28.30 3.73
N ASP A 46 -10.17 28.22 2.41
CA ASP A 46 -11.00 29.02 1.51
C ASP A 46 -11.91 28.12 0.65
N TYR A 47 -11.36 27.04 0.10
CA TYR A 47 -12.03 26.10 -0.78
C TYR A 47 -11.57 24.65 -0.56
N SER A 48 -12.54 23.73 -0.46
CA SER A 48 -12.33 22.35 0.00
C SER A 48 -11.48 21.48 -0.94
N ARG A 49 -11.35 21.84 -2.23
CA ARG A 49 -10.40 21.19 -3.15
C ARG A 49 -8.96 21.57 -2.82
N SER A 50 -8.71 22.80 -2.37
CA SER A 50 -7.37 23.27 -1.97
C SER A 50 -6.99 22.75 -0.59
N GLY A 51 -7.89 22.86 0.38
CA GLY A 51 -7.65 22.43 1.76
C GLY A 51 -8.96 22.18 2.52
N ASN A 52 -8.98 21.18 3.41
CA ASN A 52 -10.17 20.85 4.20
C ASN A 52 -9.74 20.37 5.61
N PRO A 53 -10.29 20.90 6.72
CA PRO A 53 -9.88 20.52 8.07
C PRO A 53 -9.97 19.01 8.35
N THR A 54 -11.04 18.36 7.90
CA THR A 54 -11.26 16.91 8.08
C THR A 54 -10.19 16.12 7.35
N ARG A 55 -9.90 16.49 6.10
CA ARG A 55 -8.90 15.83 5.27
C ARG A 55 -7.47 16.07 5.76
N ASN A 56 -7.17 17.30 6.19
CA ASN A 56 -5.88 17.67 6.75
C ASN A 56 -5.62 16.90 8.05
N THR A 57 -6.62 16.70 8.91
CA THR A 57 -6.44 15.89 10.13
C THR A 57 -5.96 14.46 9.83
N LEU A 58 -6.47 13.84 8.76
CA LEU A 58 -5.98 12.54 8.30
C LEU A 58 -4.56 12.63 7.71
N ALA A 59 -4.29 13.66 6.91
CA ALA A 59 -2.96 13.89 6.34
C ALA A 59 -1.91 14.05 7.45
N ASP A 60 -2.18 14.90 8.44
CA ASP A 60 -1.32 15.18 9.58
C ASP A 60 -1.04 13.89 10.38
N ALA A 61 -2.08 13.09 10.65
CA ALA A 61 -1.92 11.82 11.36
C ALA A 61 -0.97 10.87 10.63
N LEU A 62 -1.13 10.72 9.32
CA LEU A 62 -0.33 9.80 8.51
C LEU A 62 1.09 10.35 8.27
N SER A 63 1.24 11.66 8.07
CA SER A 63 2.55 12.31 7.98
C SER A 63 3.35 12.15 9.27
N ASP A 64 2.74 12.37 10.43
CA ASP A 64 3.37 12.14 11.74
C ASP A 64 3.76 10.66 11.92
N MET A 65 2.92 9.73 11.48
CA MET A 65 3.21 8.30 11.57
C MET A 65 4.33 7.84 10.63
N GLU A 66 4.50 8.46 9.46
CA GLU A 66 5.62 8.17 8.54
C GLU A 66 6.89 8.97 8.88
N GLY A 67 6.78 10.01 9.71
CA GLY A 67 7.87 10.95 9.97
C GLY A 67 8.12 11.92 8.81
N GLY A 68 7.08 12.21 8.02
CA GLY A 68 7.13 13.16 6.91
C GLY A 68 6.79 14.58 7.33
N ALA A 69 7.14 15.56 6.48
CA ALA A 69 6.84 16.98 6.70
C ALA A 69 5.38 17.34 6.39
N GLY A 70 4.74 16.59 5.49
CA GLY A 70 3.35 16.80 5.11
C GLY A 70 2.89 15.80 4.07
N GLY A 71 1.58 15.72 3.85
CA GLY A 71 0.99 14.76 2.93
C GLY A 71 -0.31 15.25 2.31
N VAL A 72 -0.65 14.65 1.17
CA VAL A 72 -1.88 14.91 0.44
C VAL A 72 -2.72 13.64 0.43
N VAL A 73 -3.93 13.73 0.99
CA VAL A 73 -4.95 12.69 0.87
C VAL A 73 -5.66 12.82 -0.48
N THR A 74 -5.66 11.76 -1.26
CA THR A 74 -6.22 11.67 -2.60
C THR A 74 -7.46 10.77 -2.66
N SER A 75 -8.22 10.87 -3.76
CA SER A 75 -9.45 10.09 -3.97
C SER A 75 -9.22 8.57 -4.11
N CYS A 76 -8.01 8.13 -4.47
CA CYS A 76 -7.61 6.73 -4.46
C CYS A 76 -6.07 6.61 -4.43
N GLY A 77 -5.55 5.40 -4.17
CA GLY A 77 -4.11 5.14 -4.21
C GLY A 77 -3.48 5.46 -5.57
N THR A 78 -4.17 5.13 -6.67
CA THR A 78 -3.71 5.48 -8.03
C THR A 78 -3.68 6.99 -8.27
N ALA A 79 -4.57 7.76 -7.63
CA ALA A 79 -4.51 9.22 -7.69
C ALA A 79 -3.30 9.79 -6.93
N ALA A 80 -2.85 9.14 -5.85
CA ALA A 80 -1.61 9.50 -5.15
C ALA A 80 -0.37 9.24 -6.05
N MET A 81 -0.31 8.08 -6.71
CA MET A 81 0.73 7.79 -7.70
C MET A 81 0.72 8.80 -8.86
N ASN A 82 -0.47 9.08 -9.39
CA ASN A 82 -0.63 10.03 -10.49
C ASN A 82 -0.22 11.45 -10.10
N LEU A 83 -0.53 11.87 -8.87
CA LEU A 83 -0.09 13.13 -8.31
C LEU A 83 1.44 13.21 -8.28
N LEU A 84 2.10 12.18 -7.75
CA LEU A 84 3.56 12.13 -7.65
C LEU A 84 4.23 12.30 -9.02
N VAL A 85 3.85 11.46 -9.99
CA VAL A 85 4.48 11.52 -11.33
C VAL A 85 4.14 12.81 -12.08
N SER A 86 2.96 13.39 -11.85
CA SER A 86 2.60 14.69 -12.45
C SER A 86 3.40 15.85 -11.85
N ALA A 87 3.77 15.73 -10.57
CA ALA A 87 4.51 16.77 -9.87
C ALA A 87 6.02 16.75 -10.16
N LEU A 88 6.56 15.58 -10.53
CA LEU A 88 8.01 15.35 -10.62
C LEU A 88 8.54 15.09 -12.03
N LEU A 89 7.73 14.54 -12.94
CA LEU A 89 8.20 14.05 -14.23
C LEU A 89 7.67 14.89 -15.40
N GLY A 90 8.53 15.10 -16.39
CA GLY A 90 8.20 15.55 -17.73
C GLY A 90 8.67 14.57 -18.82
N PRO A 91 8.47 14.92 -20.12
CA PRO A 91 8.64 14.00 -21.23
C PRO A 91 10.03 13.36 -21.38
N ASN A 92 11.06 14.02 -20.87
CA ASN A 92 12.44 13.55 -20.96
C ASN A 92 12.91 12.76 -19.74
N ASP A 93 12.14 12.80 -18.65
CA ASP A 93 12.48 12.14 -17.39
C ASP A 93 12.25 10.64 -17.46
N LEU A 94 13.01 9.90 -16.66
CA LEU A 94 12.92 8.45 -16.56
C LEU A 94 12.46 8.03 -15.16
N LEU A 95 11.38 7.25 -15.14
CA LEU A 95 10.88 6.50 -14.00
C LEU A 95 11.41 5.07 -14.06
N ILE A 96 12.01 4.60 -12.96
CA ILE A 96 12.24 3.16 -12.75
C ILE A 96 11.14 2.61 -11.83
N ALA A 97 10.57 1.47 -12.18
CA ALA A 97 9.56 0.78 -11.39
C ALA A 97 9.85 -0.73 -11.28
N PRO A 98 9.30 -1.45 -10.30
CA PRO A 98 9.45 -2.90 -10.19
C PRO A 98 8.65 -3.60 -11.30
N HIS A 99 9.24 -4.62 -11.90
CA HIS A 99 8.56 -5.49 -12.86
C HIS A 99 7.37 -6.26 -12.26
N ASP A 100 7.34 -6.42 -10.93
CA ASP A 100 6.31 -7.10 -10.15
C ASP A 100 5.50 -6.14 -9.28
N CYS A 101 5.43 -4.86 -9.65
CA CYS A 101 4.55 -3.91 -8.99
C CYS A 101 3.07 -4.27 -9.20
N TYR A 102 2.21 -3.74 -8.34
CA TYR A 102 0.77 -3.82 -8.49
C TYR A 102 0.34 -3.51 -9.93
N GLY A 103 -0.51 -4.36 -10.52
CA GLY A 103 -0.97 -4.19 -11.91
C GLY A 103 -1.62 -2.83 -12.23
N GLY A 104 -2.17 -2.12 -11.24
CA GLY A 104 -2.64 -0.74 -11.43
C GLY A 104 -1.52 0.31 -11.52
N SER A 105 -0.40 0.09 -10.82
CA SER A 105 0.83 0.88 -10.93
C SER A 105 1.43 0.71 -12.32
N TYR A 106 1.61 -0.55 -12.76
CA TYR A 106 2.06 -0.88 -14.12
C TYR A 106 1.19 -0.19 -15.18
N ARG A 107 -0.14 -0.38 -15.09
CA ARG A 107 -1.09 0.22 -16.03
C ARG A 107 -0.97 1.73 -16.09
N LEU A 108 -0.89 2.41 -14.94
CA LEU A 108 -0.76 3.87 -14.91
C LEU A 108 0.54 4.32 -15.56
N PHE A 109 1.69 3.81 -15.11
CA PHE A 109 2.99 4.27 -15.55
C PHE A 109 3.24 3.96 -17.03
N ASN A 110 2.90 2.75 -17.48
CA ASN A 110 3.03 2.36 -18.88
C ASN A 110 2.12 3.20 -19.79
N THR A 111 0.85 3.38 -19.41
CA THR A 111 -0.10 4.18 -20.23
C THR A 111 0.36 5.63 -20.37
N ARG A 112 0.85 6.25 -19.29
CA ARG A 112 1.36 7.63 -19.35
C ARG A 112 2.65 7.73 -20.15
N ALA A 113 3.54 6.75 -20.03
CA ALA A 113 4.75 6.70 -20.84
C ALA A 113 4.46 6.55 -22.34
N GLN A 114 3.49 5.71 -22.72
CA GLN A 114 3.05 5.56 -24.12
C GLN A 114 2.46 6.85 -24.70
N LYS A 115 1.92 7.74 -23.86
CA LYS A 115 1.46 9.08 -24.27
C LYS A 115 2.60 10.10 -24.41
N GLY A 116 3.82 9.74 -24.02
CA GLY A 116 4.98 10.63 -24.04
C GLY A 116 5.06 11.57 -22.84
N ASP A 117 4.33 11.28 -21.75
CA ASP A 117 4.39 12.10 -20.54
C ASP A 117 5.75 12.02 -19.83
N PHE A 118 6.40 10.85 -19.91
CA PHE A 118 7.73 10.51 -19.39
C PHE A 118 8.19 9.16 -19.96
N LYS A 119 9.40 8.70 -19.63
CA LYS A 119 9.88 7.34 -19.93
C LYS A 119 9.75 6.46 -18.70
N VAL A 120 9.49 5.16 -18.90
CA VAL A 120 9.44 4.19 -17.80
C VAL A 120 10.29 2.96 -18.13
N LEU A 121 11.00 2.45 -17.13
CA LEU A 121 11.73 1.20 -17.18
C LEU A 121 11.27 0.30 -16.03
N PHE A 122 10.73 -0.87 -16.36
CA PHE A 122 10.37 -1.89 -15.38
C PHE A 122 11.53 -2.89 -15.23
N ILE A 123 12.03 -3.08 -14.00
CA ILE A 123 13.18 -3.96 -13.72
C ILE A 123 12.92 -4.88 -12.54
N ASP A 124 13.72 -5.94 -12.43
CA ASP A 124 13.89 -6.65 -11.16
C ASP A 124 14.78 -5.82 -10.23
N GLN A 125 14.16 -5.22 -9.21
CA GLN A 125 14.87 -4.39 -8.23
C GLN A 125 15.59 -5.23 -7.16
N SER A 126 15.42 -6.55 -7.18
CA SER A 126 16.24 -7.47 -6.38
C SER A 126 17.55 -7.86 -7.07
N ASP A 127 17.69 -7.57 -8.37
CA ASP A 127 18.90 -7.79 -9.15
C ASP A 127 19.84 -6.55 -9.12
N PRO A 128 21.02 -6.65 -8.50
CA PRO A 128 21.98 -5.55 -8.45
C PRO A 128 22.49 -5.10 -9.83
N GLU A 129 22.58 -6.01 -10.80
CA GLU A 129 23.05 -5.66 -12.15
C GLU A 129 21.99 -4.85 -12.88
N ALA A 130 20.72 -5.27 -12.81
CA ALA A 130 19.60 -4.52 -13.36
C ALA A 130 19.50 -3.10 -12.76
N LEU A 131 19.67 -2.96 -11.44
CA LEU A 131 19.73 -1.65 -10.77
C LEU A 131 20.89 -0.79 -11.29
N THR A 132 22.08 -1.38 -11.43
CA THR A 132 23.27 -0.68 -11.94
C THR A 132 23.05 -0.14 -13.35
N VAL A 133 22.52 -0.97 -14.25
CA VAL A 133 22.20 -0.59 -15.64
C VAL A 133 21.12 0.48 -15.68
N ALA A 134 20.11 0.40 -14.81
CA ALA A 134 19.04 1.38 -14.76
C ALA A 134 19.53 2.75 -14.24
N PHE A 135 20.33 2.78 -13.17
CA PHE A 135 20.90 4.02 -12.64
C PHE A 135 21.88 4.70 -13.61
N ALA A 136 22.58 3.94 -14.45
CA ALA A 136 23.43 4.50 -15.51
C ALA A 136 22.65 5.38 -16.52
N GLN A 137 21.33 5.20 -16.62
CA GLN A 137 20.44 6.01 -17.46
C GLN A 137 20.01 7.33 -16.80
N LYS A 138 20.49 7.63 -15.58
CA LYS A 138 20.19 8.86 -14.81
C LYS A 138 18.68 9.09 -14.61
N PRO A 139 17.99 8.15 -13.92
CA PRO A 139 16.56 8.26 -13.63
C PRO A 139 16.26 9.47 -12.74
N THR A 140 15.10 10.08 -12.97
CA THR A 140 14.60 11.18 -12.14
C THR A 140 13.89 10.64 -10.90
N LEU A 141 13.13 9.55 -11.06
CA LEU A 141 12.35 8.93 -10.00
C LEU A 141 12.51 7.40 -10.01
N LEU A 142 12.66 6.84 -8.82
CA LEU A 142 12.61 5.41 -8.56
C LEU A 142 11.39 5.09 -7.69
N TRP A 143 10.50 4.25 -8.22
CA TRP A 143 9.36 3.70 -7.51
C TRP A 143 9.71 2.34 -6.92
N LEU A 144 9.52 2.17 -5.62
CA LEU A 144 9.71 0.91 -4.90
C LEU A 144 8.35 0.41 -4.38
N GLU A 145 8.16 -0.90 -4.35
CA GLU A 145 7.01 -1.56 -3.72
C GLU A 145 7.54 -2.76 -2.93
N THR A 146 7.50 -2.69 -1.60
CA THR A 146 8.09 -3.72 -0.73
C THR A 146 7.32 -3.87 0.58
N PRO A 147 6.77 -5.06 0.88
CA PRO A 147 6.77 -6.26 0.04
C PRO A 147 5.95 -6.09 -1.25
N SER A 148 6.36 -6.74 -2.34
CA SER A 148 5.65 -6.66 -3.63
C SER A 148 4.34 -7.45 -3.65
N ASN A 149 3.36 -6.99 -4.44
CA ASN A 149 2.11 -7.70 -4.67
C ASN A 149 2.16 -8.48 -6.00
N PRO A 150 2.00 -9.81 -6.05
CA PRO A 150 1.48 -10.71 -5.00
C PRO A 150 2.52 -11.63 -4.35
N LEU A 151 3.78 -11.62 -4.80
CA LEU A 151 4.82 -12.58 -4.37
C LEU A 151 5.55 -12.18 -3.10
N VAL A 152 5.20 -11.04 -2.50
CA VAL A 152 5.70 -10.58 -1.21
C VAL A 152 7.23 -10.45 -1.19
N ARG A 153 7.84 -10.12 -2.35
CA ARG A 153 9.30 -9.94 -2.45
C ARG A 153 9.72 -8.73 -1.64
N VAL A 154 10.84 -8.84 -0.94
CA VAL A 154 11.36 -7.75 -0.08
C VAL A 154 12.70 -7.29 -0.60
N ILE A 155 12.78 -6.00 -0.91
CA ILE A 155 14.01 -5.29 -1.29
C ILE A 155 14.50 -4.40 -0.13
N ASP A 156 15.81 -4.13 -0.10
CA ASP A 156 16.43 -3.26 0.91
C ASP A 156 16.26 -1.79 0.53
N ILE A 157 15.31 -1.11 1.20
CA ILE A 157 15.01 0.30 0.93
C ILE A 157 16.25 1.16 1.18
N SER A 158 16.99 0.92 2.26
CA SER A 158 18.10 1.78 2.64
C SER A 158 19.26 1.67 1.68
N ALA A 159 19.62 0.44 1.29
CA ALA A 159 20.68 0.21 0.31
C ALA A 159 20.33 0.84 -1.05
N ILE A 160 19.09 0.70 -1.51
CA ILE A 160 18.65 1.26 -2.80
C ILE A 160 18.57 2.79 -2.74
N CYS A 161 18.09 3.39 -1.64
CA CYS A 161 18.08 4.84 -1.46
C CYS A 161 19.49 5.43 -1.47
N GLN A 162 20.47 4.75 -0.85
CA GLN A 162 21.87 5.18 -0.90
C GLN A 162 22.41 5.19 -2.33
N GLN A 163 22.07 4.18 -3.15
CA GLN A 163 22.47 4.16 -4.56
C GLN A 163 21.79 5.27 -5.37
N ALA A 164 20.47 5.46 -5.19
CA ALA A 164 19.71 6.50 -5.87
C ALA A 164 20.27 7.91 -5.59
N GLN A 165 20.69 8.15 -4.35
CA GLN A 165 21.31 9.41 -3.94
C GLN A 165 22.60 9.73 -4.73
N THR A 166 23.41 8.72 -5.07
CA THR A 166 24.67 8.93 -5.81
C THR A 166 24.47 9.50 -7.22
N VAL A 167 23.28 9.31 -7.80
CA VAL A 167 22.91 9.79 -9.14
C VAL A 167 21.86 10.91 -9.10
N GLY A 168 21.46 11.35 -7.90
CA GLY A 168 20.43 12.39 -7.72
C GLY A 168 19.01 11.93 -8.07
N CYS A 169 18.74 10.63 -8.02
CA CYS A 169 17.41 10.07 -8.28
C CYS A 169 16.55 10.15 -7.00
N GLN A 170 15.33 10.67 -7.11
CA GLN A 170 14.38 10.68 -6.00
C GLN A 170 13.74 9.30 -5.82
N VAL A 171 13.41 8.92 -4.58
CA VAL A 171 12.84 7.61 -4.26
C VAL A 171 11.45 7.77 -3.65
N ALA A 172 10.47 7.07 -4.23
CA ALA A 172 9.13 6.91 -3.70
C ALA A 172 8.85 5.45 -3.38
N VAL A 173 8.26 5.18 -2.22
CA VAL A 173 7.93 3.82 -1.77
C VAL A 173 6.43 3.67 -1.59
N ASP A 174 5.82 2.70 -2.27
CA ASP A 174 4.49 2.21 -1.92
C ASP A 174 4.59 1.32 -0.68
N ASN A 175 4.03 1.81 0.42
CA ASN A 175 4.07 1.15 1.73
C ASN A 175 2.71 0.57 2.13
N THR A 176 1.82 0.38 1.15
CA THR A 176 0.44 -0.09 1.36
C THR A 176 0.36 -1.43 2.11
N PHE A 177 1.29 -2.37 1.85
CA PHE A 177 1.24 -3.74 2.40
C PHE A 177 1.52 -3.84 3.89
N LEU A 178 2.29 -2.89 4.44
CA LEU A 178 2.73 -2.93 5.83
C LEU A 178 2.15 -1.79 6.67
N SER A 179 1.65 -0.73 6.02
CA SER A 179 1.23 0.52 6.65
C SER A 179 2.40 1.23 7.36
N PRO A 180 2.21 2.49 7.81
CA PRO A 180 3.23 3.19 8.59
C PRO A 180 3.59 2.49 9.91
N LEU A 181 2.75 1.54 10.38
CA LEU A 181 2.94 0.86 11.66
C LEU A 181 4.09 -0.16 11.59
N LEU A 182 4.19 -0.92 10.50
CA LEU A 182 5.17 -2.01 10.37
C LEU A 182 6.40 -1.62 9.54
N GLN A 183 6.35 -0.56 8.74
CA GLN A 183 7.51 -0.05 8.00
C GLN A 183 7.39 1.46 7.82
N GLN A 184 8.52 2.19 7.92
CA GLN A 184 8.58 3.65 7.74
C GLN A 184 9.65 4.03 6.70
N PRO A 185 9.34 4.02 5.39
CA PRO A 185 10.33 4.20 4.33
C PRO A 185 11.11 5.51 4.38
N LEU A 186 10.49 6.61 4.85
CA LEU A 186 11.16 7.91 4.96
C LEU A 186 12.36 7.85 5.92
N SER A 187 12.26 7.05 6.99
CA SER A 187 13.36 6.81 7.93
C SER A 187 14.48 5.95 7.35
N LEU A 188 14.18 5.18 6.29
CA LEU A 188 15.12 4.32 5.59
C LEU A 188 15.86 5.02 4.45
N GLY A 189 15.42 6.23 4.06
CA GLY A 189 16.09 7.07 3.07
C GLY A 189 15.20 7.61 1.97
N ALA A 190 13.96 7.14 1.85
CA ALA A 190 13.05 7.56 0.78
C ALA A 190 12.66 9.05 0.89
N ASP A 191 12.36 9.68 -0.24
CA ASP A 191 11.88 11.07 -0.31
C ASP A 191 10.36 11.14 -0.19
N PHE A 192 9.67 10.12 -0.70
CA PHE A 192 8.22 10.01 -0.70
C PHE A 192 7.74 8.64 -0.24
N VAL A 193 6.58 8.62 0.41
CA VAL A 193 5.86 7.38 0.70
C VAL A 193 4.40 7.50 0.26
N VAL A 194 3.90 6.44 -0.35
CA VAL A 194 2.54 6.34 -0.89
C VAL A 194 1.81 5.21 -0.18
N HIS A 195 0.52 5.44 0.07
CA HIS A 195 -0.39 4.39 0.51
C HIS A 195 -1.69 4.43 -0.28
N SER A 196 -2.22 3.26 -0.60
CA SER A 196 -3.66 3.10 -0.78
C SER A 196 -4.31 3.00 0.59
N THR A 197 -4.97 4.08 1.04
CA THR A 197 -5.64 4.08 2.35
C THR A 197 -6.84 3.13 2.39
N THR A 198 -7.32 2.70 1.21
CA THR A 198 -8.31 1.63 1.01
C THR A 198 -8.01 0.34 1.78
N LYS A 199 -6.73 0.08 2.05
CA LYS A 199 -6.26 -1.19 2.64
C LYS A 199 -6.20 -1.08 4.15
N TYR A 200 -5.10 -1.47 4.78
CA TYR A 200 -4.95 -1.51 6.25
C TYR A 200 -5.27 -0.19 6.96
N ILE A 201 -4.99 0.97 6.35
CA ILE A 201 -5.21 2.28 6.99
C ILE A 201 -6.70 2.50 7.31
N ASN A 202 -7.60 2.40 6.32
CA ASN A 202 -9.03 2.36 6.57
C ASN A 202 -9.41 1.04 7.26
N GLY A 203 -9.09 -0.09 6.62
CA GLY A 203 -9.21 -1.43 7.19
C GLY A 203 -10.62 -1.98 7.34
N HIS A 204 -11.64 -1.32 6.77
CA HIS A 204 -13.05 -1.71 6.88
C HIS A 204 -13.71 -1.91 5.50
N SER A 205 -12.90 -1.87 4.42
CA SER A 205 -13.34 -2.14 3.05
C SER A 205 -14.53 -1.28 2.57
N ASP A 206 -14.66 -0.07 3.13
CA ASP A 206 -15.77 0.86 2.88
C ASP A 206 -15.33 2.21 2.32
N VAL A 207 -14.02 2.43 2.13
CA VAL A 207 -13.45 3.64 1.53
C VAL A 207 -12.41 3.29 0.48
N VAL A 208 -12.46 3.97 -0.66
CA VAL A 208 -11.33 4.05 -1.58
C VAL A 208 -10.60 5.37 -1.35
N GLY A 209 -9.29 5.32 -1.14
CA GLY A 209 -8.50 6.51 -0.87
C GLY A 209 -7.00 6.28 -1.07
N GLY A 210 -6.25 7.37 -1.06
CA GLY A 210 -4.79 7.35 -1.11
C GLY A 210 -4.19 8.46 -0.24
N VAL A 211 -2.91 8.32 0.07
CA VAL A 211 -2.11 9.40 0.62
C VAL A 211 -0.72 9.38 -0.01
N LEU A 212 -0.17 10.55 -0.28
CA LEU A 212 1.21 10.76 -0.69
C LEU A 212 1.87 11.69 0.34
N ILE A 213 2.95 11.23 0.97
CA ILE A 213 3.64 11.95 2.05
C ILE A 213 5.08 12.22 1.58
N ALA A 214 5.53 13.45 1.77
CA ALA A 214 6.89 13.87 1.47
C ALA A 214 7.72 13.98 2.75
N LYS A 215 9.01 13.69 2.61
CA LYS A 215 10.00 13.83 3.69
C LYS A 215 10.23 15.29 4.08
N ASP A 216 10.31 16.18 3.10
CA ASP A 216 10.60 17.61 3.31
C ASP A 216 9.43 18.53 2.99
N GLN A 217 9.50 19.73 3.55
CA GLN A 217 8.43 20.73 3.51
C GLN A 217 8.21 21.27 2.09
N ALA A 218 9.28 21.51 1.33
CA ALA A 218 9.18 22.09 -0.02
C ALA A 218 8.49 21.11 -0.99
N ALA A 219 8.84 19.83 -0.89
CA ALA A 219 8.19 18.75 -1.62
C ALA A 219 6.71 18.63 -1.22
N ALA A 220 6.39 18.68 0.09
CA ALA A 220 5.00 18.63 0.56
C ALA A 220 4.15 19.80 0.00
N GLU A 221 4.69 21.02 -0.04
CA GLU A 221 4.03 22.19 -0.61
C GLU A 221 3.81 22.06 -2.12
N ASN A 222 4.83 21.59 -2.85
CA ASN A 222 4.72 21.32 -4.29
C ASN A 222 3.62 20.29 -4.59
N LEU A 223 3.56 19.20 -3.82
CA LEU A 223 2.52 18.19 -3.96
C LEU A 223 1.13 18.76 -3.66
N SER A 224 0.99 19.60 -2.63
CA SER A 224 -0.28 20.27 -2.32
C SER A 224 -0.74 21.18 -3.46
N TRP A 225 0.19 21.93 -4.07
CA TRP A 225 -0.10 22.76 -5.24
C TRP A 225 -0.61 21.90 -6.42
N TRP A 226 0.13 20.84 -6.77
CA TRP A 226 -0.24 19.96 -7.87
C TRP A 226 -1.56 19.23 -7.64
N ALA A 227 -1.82 18.79 -6.41
CA ALA A 227 -3.07 18.11 -6.05
C ALA A 227 -4.28 19.01 -6.29
N ASN A 228 -4.15 20.30 -5.99
CA ASN A 228 -5.16 21.30 -6.27
C ASN A 228 -5.33 21.53 -7.78
N CYS A 229 -4.23 21.65 -8.52
CA CYS A 229 -4.23 21.89 -9.97
C CYS A 229 -4.90 20.77 -10.77
N ILE A 230 -4.65 19.50 -10.40
CA ILE A 230 -5.20 18.34 -11.13
C ILE A 230 -6.46 17.75 -10.48
N GLY A 231 -6.92 18.32 -9.36
CA GLY A 231 -8.12 17.85 -8.65
C GLY A 231 -7.96 16.45 -8.05
N ALA A 232 -6.77 16.10 -7.55
CA ALA A 232 -6.49 14.75 -7.01
C ALA A 232 -7.05 14.52 -5.60
N THR A 233 -7.43 15.57 -4.88
CA THR A 233 -7.77 15.52 -3.45
C THR A 233 -8.99 14.66 -3.14
N GLY A 234 -8.94 13.91 -2.03
CA GLY A 234 -10.03 13.04 -1.57
C GLY A 234 -11.21 13.78 -0.91
N ALA A 235 -12.33 13.08 -0.77
CA ALA A 235 -13.54 13.59 -0.13
C ALA A 235 -13.36 13.73 1.40
N PRO A 236 -13.90 14.78 2.05
CA PRO A 236 -13.82 14.93 3.51
C PRO A 236 -14.49 13.80 4.30
N PHE A 237 -15.60 13.26 3.79
CA PHE A 237 -16.31 12.14 4.42
C PHE A 237 -15.46 10.86 4.45
N ASP A 238 -14.84 10.53 3.33
CA ASP A 238 -13.93 9.40 3.20
C ASP A 238 -12.70 9.56 4.09
N ALA A 239 -12.19 10.79 4.21
CA ALA A 239 -11.09 11.10 5.12
C ALA A 239 -11.49 10.88 6.59
N TYR A 240 -12.71 11.25 6.98
CA TYR A 240 -13.23 10.96 8.31
C TYR A 240 -13.34 9.45 8.59
N LEU A 241 -13.92 8.68 7.67
CA LEU A 241 -14.03 7.23 7.80
C LEU A 241 -12.66 6.54 7.85
N THR A 242 -11.72 6.99 7.01
CA THR A 242 -10.34 6.51 7.03
C THR A 242 -9.65 6.83 8.36
N LEU A 243 -9.82 8.06 8.88
CA LEU A 243 -9.28 8.44 10.19
C LEU A 243 -9.91 7.62 11.33
N ARG A 244 -11.20 7.29 11.24
CA ARG A 244 -11.87 6.37 12.17
C ARG A 244 -11.24 4.97 12.14
N GLY A 245 -10.98 4.45 10.94
CA GLY A 245 -10.27 3.19 10.73
C GLY A 245 -8.85 3.19 11.28
N LEU A 246 -8.12 4.30 11.08
CA LEU A 246 -6.74 4.47 11.54
C LEU A 246 -6.59 4.30 13.05
N ARG A 247 -7.59 4.73 13.84
CA ARG A 247 -7.57 4.59 15.32
C ARG A 247 -7.48 3.16 15.80
N THR A 248 -7.87 2.19 14.96
CA THR A 248 -7.79 0.76 15.27
C THR A 248 -6.68 0.04 14.50
N LEU A 249 -5.83 0.75 13.74
CA LEU A 249 -4.76 0.14 12.96
C LEU A 249 -3.86 -0.74 13.84
N ALA A 250 -3.39 -0.23 14.97
CA ALA A 250 -2.49 -0.98 15.85
C ALA A 250 -3.07 -2.31 16.38
N PRO A 251 -4.27 -2.35 16.99
CA PRO A 251 -4.87 -3.62 17.41
C PRO A 251 -5.22 -4.53 16.23
N ARG A 252 -5.69 -3.99 15.09
CA ARG A 252 -5.99 -4.80 13.90
C ARG A 252 -4.74 -5.47 13.34
N MET A 253 -3.63 -4.74 13.20
CA MET A 253 -2.39 -5.29 12.68
C MET A 253 -1.83 -6.43 13.54
N ARG A 254 -1.95 -6.34 14.88
CA ARG A 254 -1.56 -7.45 15.76
C ARG A 254 -2.35 -8.72 15.47
N MET A 255 -3.68 -8.59 15.42
CA MET A 255 -4.56 -9.73 15.14
C MET A 255 -4.33 -10.28 13.72
N HIS A 256 -4.11 -9.41 12.73
CA HIS A 256 -3.69 -9.84 11.39
C HIS A 256 -2.41 -10.68 11.42
N GLU A 257 -1.37 -10.24 12.13
CA GLU A 257 -0.10 -10.99 12.23
C GLU A 257 -0.27 -12.31 13.00
N GLU A 258 -1.06 -12.31 14.09
CA GLU A 258 -1.38 -13.53 14.86
C GLU A 258 -2.12 -14.56 14.00
N ASN A 259 -3.19 -14.15 13.31
CA ASN A 259 -3.95 -15.01 12.41
C ASN A 259 -3.11 -15.44 11.20
N GLY A 260 -2.34 -14.53 10.63
CA GLY A 260 -1.43 -14.81 9.51
C GLY A 260 -0.40 -15.88 9.89
N ALA A 261 0.19 -15.80 11.07
CA ALA A 261 1.12 -16.82 11.57
C ALA A 261 0.44 -18.20 11.73
N ALA A 262 -0.79 -18.23 12.25
CA ALA A 262 -1.56 -19.47 12.42
C ALA A 262 -1.92 -20.11 11.07
N VAL A 263 -2.41 -19.31 10.12
CA VAL A 263 -2.72 -19.75 8.74
C VAL A 263 -1.46 -20.25 8.04
N LEU A 264 -0.36 -19.52 8.13
CA LEU A 264 0.93 -19.91 7.55
C LEU A 264 1.39 -21.28 8.08
N ALA A 265 1.36 -21.47 9.40
CA ALA A 265 1.76 -22.73 10.03
C ALA A 265 0.88 -23.91 9.59
N TYR A 266 -0.41 -23.66 9.33
CA TYR A 266 -1.33 -24.66 8.78
C TYR A 266 -1.01 -24.99 7.32
N LEU A 267 -0.81 -23.97 6.47
CA LEU A 267 -0.50 -24.14 5.04
C LEU A 267 0.79 -24.95 4.81
N GLN A 268 1.81 -24.79 5.65
CA GLN A 268 3.06 -25.55 5.58
C GLN A 268 2.89 -27.07 5.74
N GLN A 269 1.74 -27.52 6.24
CA GLN A 269 1.44 -28.94 6.48
C GLN A 269 0.59 -29.56 5.35
N GLN A 270 0.12 -28.76 4.38
CA GLN A 270 -0.86 -29.20 3.40
C GLN A 270 -0.18 -29.79 2.15
N PRO A 271 -0.53 -31.02 1.71
CA PRO A 271 0.04 -31.63 0.51
C PRO A 271 -0.23 -30.85 -0.79
N LEU A 272 -1.38 -30.17 -0.87
CA LEU A 272 -1.78 -29.34 -2.00
C LEU A 272 -1.20 -27.91 -1.94
N VAL A 273 -0.27 -27.64 -1.02
CA VAL A 273 0.46 -26.37 -0.95
C VAL A 273 1.91 -26.60 -1.34
N GLY A 274 2.35 -25.93 -2.42
CA GLY A 274 3.72 -25.92 -2.89
C GLY A 274 4.54 -24.82 -2.22
N THR A 275 5.17 -23.96 -3.03
CA THR A 275 5.95 -22.83 -2.53
C THR A 275 5.05 -21.83 -1.81
N ILE A 276 5.42 -21.44 -0.59
CA ILE A 276 4.77 -20.36 0.16
C ILE A 276 5.67 -19.12 0.15
N TYR A 277 5.07 -17.97 -0.15
CA TYR A 277 5.71 -16.66 -0.13
C TYR A 277 5.23 -15.88 1.08
N HIS A 278 6.09 -15.80 2.10
CA HIS A 278 5.89 -14.94 3.25
C HIS A 278 7.25 -14.52 3.85
N PRO A 279 7.47 -13.22 4.14
CA PRO A 279 8.77 -12.73 4.63
C PRO A 279 9.23 -13.30 5.97
N SER A 280 8.33 -13.87 6.78
CA SER A 280 8.69 -14.51 8.05
C SER A 280 9.41 -15.86 7.87
N LEU A 281 9.32 -16.49 6.70
CA LEU A 281 9.98 -17.76 6.44
C LEU A 281 11.49 -17.57 6.26
N PRO A 282 12.36 -18.30 6.99
CA PRO A 282 13.81 -18.17 6.83
C PRO A 282 14.33 -18.50 5.42
N THR A 283 13.57 -19.28 4.65
CA THR A 283 13.86 -19.63 3.26
C THR A 283 13.48 -18.52 2.28
N HIS A 284 12.74 -17.51 2.70
CA HIS A 284 12.37 -16.37 1.87
C HIS A 284 13.61 -15.50 1.61
N ALA A 285 13.92 -15.22 0.34
CA ALA A 285 15.13 -14.48 -0.04
C ALA A 285 15.25 -13.10 0.67
N GLY A 286 14.11 -12.47 0.95
CA GLY A 286 14.03 -11.20 1.64
C GLY A 286 13.94 -11.26 3.17
N HIS A 287 14.04 -12.43 3.80
CA HIS A 287 13.78 -12.62 5.25
C HIS A 287 14.65 -11.72 6.14
N GLU A 288 15.97 -11.73 5.93
CA GLU A 288 16.90 -10.94 6.74
C GLU A 288 16.80 -9.43 6.46
N ILE A 289 16.35 -9.05 5.27
CA ILE A 289 16.03 -7.65 4.96
C ILE A 289 14.77 -7.24 5.73
N ALA A 290 13.71 -8.04 5.65
CA ALA A 290 12.46 -7.80 6.35
C ALA A 290 12.66 -7.63 7.86
N LYS A 291 13.39 -8.55 8.51
CA LYS A 291 13.73 -8.45 9.95
C LYS A 291 14.46 -7.17 10.34
N ARG A 292 15.28 -6.63 9.44
CA ARG A 292 16.08 -5.42 9.71
C ARG A 292 15.24 -4.15 9.54
N GLN A 293 14.40 -4.07 8.50
CA GLN A 293 13.73 -2.83 8.11
C GLN A 293 12.24 -2.76 8.49
N GLN A 294 11.63 -3.86 8.93
CA GLN A 294 10.22 -3.97 9.30
C GLN A 294 10.08 -4.26 10.80
N ARG A 295 8.98 -3.82 11.41
CA ARG A 295 8.63 -4.10 12.82
C ARG A 295 7.77 -5.36 12.99
N GLY A 296 7.33 -5.92 11.88
CA GLY A 296 6.48 -7.09 11.78
C GLY A 296 6.42 -7.52 10.31
N PHE A 297 6.04 -8.78 10.05
CA PHE A 297 6.01 -9.34 8.69
C PHE A 297 4.68 -9.09 7.98
N GLY A 298 3.65 -8.62 8.71
CA GLY A 298 2.30 -8.46 8.19
C GLY A 298 1.58 -9.81 8.06
N SER A 299 0.45 -9.81 7.34
CA SER A 299 -0.41 -10.99 7.15
C SER A 299 -0.66 -11.34 5.68
N MET A 300 -0.06 -10.59 4.75
CA MET A 300 -0.15 -10.88 3.33
C MET A 300 0.76 -12.04 2.98
N MET A 301 0.20 -13.10 2.41
CA MET A 301 0.94 -14.25 1.91
C MET A 301 0.39 -14.73 0.59
N SER A 302 1.21 -15.45 -0.16
CA SER A 302 0.75 -16.22 -1.31
C SER A 302 1.35 -17.62 -1.29
N PHE A 303 0.74 -18.53 -2.03
CA PHE A 303 1.26 -19.88 -2.19
C PHE A 303 0.89 -20.46 -3.56
N GLU A 304 1.74 -21.36 -4.04
CA GLU A 304 1.48 -22.16 -5.24
C GLU A 304 0.59 -23.34 -4.88
N PHE A 305 -0.56 -23.47 -5.53
CA PHE A 305 -1.43 -24.63 -5.36
C PHE A 305 -0.83 -25.85 -6.08
N ALA A 306 -0.50 -26.90 -5.33
CA ALA A 306 0.18 -28.09 -5.81
C ALA A 306 -0.80 -29.20 -6.27
N GLY A 307 -1.83 -28.82 -7.02
CA GLY A 307 -2.84 -29.72 -7.58
C GLY A 307 -3.25 -29.32 -8.99
N SER A 308 -4.21 -30.05 -9.56
CA SER A 308 -4.79 -29.67 -10.85
C SER A 308 -5.60 -28.37 -10.75
N TYR A 309 -5.80 -27.69 -11.87
CA TYR A 309 -6.65 -26.49 -11.92
C TYR A 309 -8.09 -26.76 -11.45
N GLN A 310 -8.62 -27.96 -11.70
CA GLN A 310 -9.94 -28.37 -11.20
C GLN A 310 -9.98 -28.45 -9.67
N GLN A 311 -8.90 -28.94 -9.04
CA GLN A 311 -8.76 -28.97 -7.59
C GLN A 311 -8.61 -27.56 -7.00
N LEU A 312 -7.86 -26.68 -7.68
CA LEU A 312 -7.75 -25.27 -7.30
C LEU A 312 -9.12 -24.59 -7.34
N GLU A 313 -9.86 -24.74 -8.44
CA GLU A 313 -11.20 -24.16 -8.61
C GLU A 313 -12.15 -24.66 -7.52
N LEU A 314 -12.14 -25.97 -7.24
CA LEU A 314 -12.95 -26.55 -6.17
C LEU A 314 -12.54 -26.03 -4.79
N PHE A 315 -11.24 -25.96 -4.49
CA PHE A 315 -10.72 -25.39 -3.24
C PHE A 315 -11.26 -23.99 -3.02
N VAL A 316 -11.07 -23.08 -3.99
CA VAL A 316 -11.51 -21.68 -3.88
C VAL A 316 -13.03 -21.59 -3.75
N LYS A 317 -13.79 -22.38 -4.51
CA LYS A 317 -15.26 -22.39 -4.46
C LYS A 317 -15.82 -22.90 -3.14
N THR A 318 -15.05 -23.73 -2.43
CA THR A 318 -15.50 -24.41 -1.20
C THR A 318 -15.30 -23.55 0.05
N LEU A 319 -14.42 -22.56 0.00
CA LEU A 319 -14.19 -21.60 1.10
C LEU A 319 -15.46 -20.83 1.48
N GLN A 320 -15.68 -20.65 2.76
CA GLN A 320 -16.84 -19.94 3.32
C GLN A 320 -16.49 -18.64 4.03
N LEU A 321 -15.26 -18.54 4.55
CA LEU A 321 -14.77 -17.37 5.30
C LEU A 321 -13.78 -16.54 4.47
N PHE A 322 -13.04 -17.17 3.56
CA PHE A 322 -12.19 -16.45 2.61
C PHE A 322 -13.00 -16.05 1.38
N SER A 323 -13.40 -14.78 1.32
CA SER A 323 -14.15 -14.26 0.17
C SER A 323 -13.24 -14.15 -1.06
N LEU A 324 -13.68 -14.72 -2.20
CA LEU A 324 -12.99 -14.56 -3.48
C LEU A 324 -13.22 -13.13 -4.00
N ALA A 325 -12.26 -12.24 -3.76
CA ALA A 325 -12.36 -10.84 -4.12
C ALA A 325 -11.00 -10.19 -4.39
N GLU A 326 -11.01 -9.07 -5.10
CA GLU A 326 -9.88 -8.16 -5.12
C GLU A 326 -9.77 -7.39 -3.79
N SER A 327 -8.75 -6.52 -3.67
CA SER A 327 -8.39 -5.81 -2.43
C SER A 327 -7.69 -6.67 -1.37
N LEU A 328 -7.40 -6.08 -0.21
CA LEU A 328 -6.67 -6.66 0.93
C LEU A 328 -6.72 -5.71 2.14
N GLY A 329 -6.35 -6.22 3.31
CA GLY A 329 -6.13 -5.44 4.53
C GLY A 329 -7.39 -4.92 5.22
N GLY A 330 -8.56 -5.40 4.80
CA GLY A 330 -9.83 -5.23 5.51
C GLY A 330 -9.92 -6.13 6.75
N THR A 331 -11.01 -6.01 7.50
CA THR A 331 -11.26 -6.86 8.67
C THR A 331 -11.54 -8.32 8.30
N GLU A 332 -12.04 -8.53 7.09
CA GLU A 332 -12.47 -9.80 6.53
C GLU A 332 -11.34 -10.49 5.76
N SER A 333 -11.31 -11.82 5.83
CA SER A 333 -10.37 -12.66 5.13
C SER A 333 -10.73 -12.76 3.64
N LEU A 334 -9.75 -12.51 2.77
CA LEU A 334 -9.91 -12.56 1.32
C LEU A 334 -8.92 -13.54 0.69
N ILE A 335 -9.37 -14.17 -0.39
CA ILE A 335 -8.53 -14.93 -1.31
C ILE A 335 -8.62 -14.33 -2.72
N ALA A 336 -7.50 -14.26 -3.41
CA ALA A 336 -7.44 -13.82 -4.80
C ALA A 336 -6.60 -14.79 -5.63
N HIS A 337 -6.99 -14.99 -6.88
CA HIS A 337 -6.19 -15.64 -7.89
C HIS A 337 -5.54 -14.55 -8.78
N PRO A 338 -4.27 -14.16 -8.56
CA PRO A 338 -3.71 -12.95 -9.15
C PRO A 338 -3.73 -12.94 -10.67
N ALA A 339 -3.47 -14.08 -11.32
CA ALA A 339 -3.40 -14.19 -12.78
C ALA A 339 -4.71 -13.80 -13.47
N SER A 340 -5.87 -14.20 -12.93
CA SER A 340 -7.18 -13.87 -13.52
C SER A 340 -7.86 -12.63 -12.93
N MET A 341 -7.34 -12.10 -11.82
CA MET A 341 -7.94 -10.98 -11.08
C MET A 341 -7.00 -9.77 -11.06
N THR A 342 -6.16 -9.64 -10.04
CA THR A 342 -5.42 -8.40 -9.72
C THR A 342 -4.34 -8.04 -10.73
N HIS A 343 -3.82 -9.01 -11.48
CA HIS A 343 -2.76 -8.83 -12.49
C HIS A 343 -3.23 -9.10 -13.92
N ARG A 344 -4.55 -9.23 -14.14
CA ARG A 344 -5.15 -9.45 -15.47
C ARG A 344 -4.80 -8.37 -16.52
N ALA A 345 -4.31 -7.21 -16.08
CA ALA A 345 -3.90 -6.12 -16.95
C ALA A 345 -2.49 -6.35 -17.56
N MET A 346 -1.72 -7.30 -17.04
CA MET A 346 -0.46 -7.76 -17.60
C MET A 346 -0.71 -8.88 -18.60
N THR A 347 0.06 -8.90 -19.68
CA THR A 347 0.10 -10.02 -20.63
C THR A 347 0.63 -11.29 -19.98
N ASP A 348 0.36 -12.45 -20.57
CA ASP A 348 0.85 -13.74 -20.04
C ASP A 348 2.38 -13.80 -19.94
N ASP A 349 3.10 -13.18 -20.89
CA ASP A 349 4.57 -13.09 -20.86
C ASP A 349 5.07 -12.22 -19.69
N GLU A 350 4.40 -11.09 -19.43
CA GLU A 350 4.72 -10.22 -18.31
C GLU A 350 4.41 -10.89 -16.97
N GLN A 351 3.29 -11.61 -16.87
CA GLN A 351 2.97 -12.39 -15.67
C GLN A 351 4.02 -13.47 -15.41
N ARG A 352 4.42 -14.22 -16.45
CA ARG A 352 5.51 -15.21 -16.35
C ARG A 352 6.82 -14.56 -15.93
N ALA A 353 7.19 -13.42 -16.52
CA ALA A 353 8.39 -12.69 -16.16
C ALA A 353 8.36 -12.20 -14.70
N ALA A 354 7.20 -11.79 -14.20
CA ALA A 354 6.98 -11.44 -12.80
C ALA A 354 6.95 -12.65 -11.86
N GLY A 355 6.90 -13.88 -12.37
CA GLY A 355 6.78 -15.11 -11.58
C GLY A 355 5.36 -15.39 -11.08
N ILE A 356 4.35 -14.79 -11.71
CA ILE A 356 2.93 -14.99 -11.39
C ILE A 356 2.44 -16.20 -12.19
N SER A 357 2.27 -17.33 -11.52
CA SER A 357 1.72 -18.55 -12.11
C SER A 357 0.18 -18.52 -12.14
N THR A 358 -0.42 -19.45 -12.89
CA THR A 358 -1.86 -19.72 -12.87
C THR A 358 -2.29 -20.62 -11.71
N SER A 359 -1.36 -21.01 -10.83
CA SER A 359 -1.62 -21.77 -9.59
C SER A 359 -1.46 -20.91 -8.34
N LEU A 360 -1.03 -19.66 -8.50
CA LEU A 360 -0.79 -18.75 -7.40
C LEU A 360 -2.11 -18.31 -6.76
N LEU A 361 -2.21 -18.49 -5.45
CA LEU A 361 -3.28 -17.93 -4.63
C LEU A 361 -2.68 -16.96 -3.63
N ARG A 362 -3.34 -15.81 -3.43
CA ARG A 362 -2.93 -14.79 -2.47
C ARG A 362 -3.99 -14.64 -1.39
N LEU A 363 -3.56 -14.68 -0.14
CA LEU A 363 -4.41 -14.49 1.03
C LEU A 363 -4.18 -13.11 1.64
N SER A 364 -5.28 -12.46 1.98
CA SER A 364 -5.33 -11.35 2.93
C SER A 364 -6.02 -11.89 4.17
N VAL A 365 -5.26 -12.27 5.20
CA VAL A 365 -5.81 -12.89 6.41
C VAL A 365 -6.41 -11.80 7.31
N GLY A 366 -7.69 -11.94 7.64
CA GLY A 366 -8.50 -11.00 8.40
C GLY A 366 -8.39 -11.14 9.92
N LEU A 367 -9.43 -10.70 10.61
CA LEU A 367 -9.53 -10.59 12.08
C LEU A 367 -10.46 -11.65 12.70
N GLU A 368 -10.92 -12.61 11.91
CA GLU A 368 -11.74 -13.72 12.39
C GLU A 368 -10.99 -14.58 13.42
N ASP A 369 -11.70 -15.51 14.07
CA ASP A 369 -11.03 -16.50 14.92
C ASP A 369 -10.14 -17.41 14.06
N SER A 370 -8.84 -17.49 14.37
CA SER A 370 -7.89 -18.31 13.60
C SER A 370 -8.30 -19.78 13.51
N ARG A 371 -9.03 -20.31 14.49
CA ARG A 371 -9.51 -21.70 14.46
C ARG A 371 -10.57 -21.90 13.37
N ASP A 372 -11.43 -20.91 13.18
CA ASP A 372 -12.46 -20.94 12.14
C ASP A 372 -11.83 -20.78 10.76
N LEU A 373 -10.84 -19.89 10.62
CA LEU A 373 -10.07 -19.73 9.37
C LEU A 373 -9.35 -21.04 8.98
N ILE A 374 -8.71 -21.70 9.94
CA ILE A 374 -8.04 -22.99 9.70
C ILE A 374 -9.07 -24.08 9.37
N ALA A 375 -10.21 -24.12 10.06
CA ALA A 375 -11.27 -25.08 9.77
C ALA A 375 -11.85 -24.91 8.35
N ASP A 376 -12.03 -23.67 7.89
CA ASP A 376 -12.47 -23.37 6.53
C ASP A 376 -11.45 -23.79 5.47
N LEU A 377 -10.16 -23.52 5.70
CA LEU A 377 -9.08 -24.01 4.83
C LEU A 377 -9.05 -25.54 4.80
N MET A 378 -9.17 -26.19 5.96
CA MET A 378 -9.15 -27.64 6.09
C MET A 378 -10.26 -28.32 5.30
N GLN A 379 -11.51 -27.87 5.46
CA GLN A 379 -12.62 -28.46 4.71
C GLN A 379 -12.49 -28.24 3.20
N ALA A 380 -11.95 -27.08 2.77
CA ALA A 380 -11.70 -26.81 1.37
C ALA A 380 -10.58 -27.68 0.76
N PHE A 381 -9.49 -27.92 1.49
CA PHE A 381 -8.43 -28.84 1.04
C PHE A 381 -8.95 -30.28 0.95
N VAL A 382 -9.70 -30.76 1.94
CA VAL A 382 -10.32 -32.10 1.91
C VAL A 382 -11.24 -32.27 0.69
N ALA A 383 -12.04 -31.26 0.36
CA ALA A 383 -12.90 -31.29 -0.82
C ALA A 383 -12.09 -31.36 -2.12
N ALA A 384 -11.00 -30.59 -2.23
CA ALA A 384 -10.10 -30.60 -3.38
C ALA A 384 -9.34 -31.93 -3.55
N GLU A 385 -8.95 -32.58 -2.47
CA GLU A 385 -8.34 -33.92 -2.51
C GLU A 385 -9.33 -35.01 -2.94
N ALA A 386 -10.63 -34.85 -2.66
CA ALA A 386 -11.64 -35.87 -2.92
C ALA A 386 -12.01 -36.05 -4.41
N ILE A 387 -11.61 -35.14 -5.30
CA ILE A 387 -11.86 -35.25 -6.75
C ILE A 387 -10.69 -35.85 -7.53
N CYS A 388 -9.68 -36.39 -6.84
CA CYS A 388 -8.55 -37.11 -7.44
C CYS A 388 -8.93 -38.47 -8.02
#